data_AF-A0A6G0U408-F1
#
_entry.id   AF-A0A6G0U408-F1
#
_cell.length_a   1.000
_cell.length_b   1.000
_cell.length_c   1.000
_cell.angle_alpha   90.00
_cell.angle_beta   90.00
_cell.angle_gamma   90.00
#
_symmetry.space_group_name_H-M   'P 1'
#
loop_
_entity.id
_entity.type
_entity.pdbx_description
1 polymer ?
#
loop_
_entity_poly.entity_id
_entity_poly.type
_entity_poly.pdbx_seq_one_letter_code
_entity_poly.pdbx_strand_id
1 'polypeptide(L)'
;MRFNKCNVKSYGGHKIESLGKFKIKCMKLLYPQIPIDAYVKMLAQQNIQKCQYDKNVRIKENKFAVNDSILYLKDNVWEKGTIIKKCKEPRSFIIKNKNNLFRRTSRHVRYDNGNMEESKNIECERERRKEIGIKNKETVITLGDSFKTISFSYRLGHATVYKIVIVTCQSIVKNLMPEYMPQPTEERWKQISNDFWNVWNFPNCLGALDGKHVIIQAPANSVVLLALVDANYNFIAVDVGAYGKNSDGGILAHSNLGKSLENGSLNIPSDAILPNTNNSAPYVILGDEAFPLKTYLMRPYPGKQLDDLSRRIYNYRLCRTRRVVENCFGILAQKFRIYNRRIHFKPENVDYIILANCVLHNFIKKYRNCTNEIFENTNESVPNTTLNNIPIIYKYHSVIF
;
A
#
# COMPACT_ATOMS: atom_id res chain seq x y z
N MET A 1 8.20 15.55 14.54
CA MET A 1 9.21 16.63 14.53
C MET A 1 8.82 17.61 13.43
N ARG A 2 8.95 18.92 13.69
CA ARG A 2 8.59 19.98 12.75
C ARG A 2 9.45 19.83 11.49
N PHE A 3 8.77 19.71 10.35
CA PHE A 3 9.35 19.49 9.04
C PHE A 3 9.99 20.79 8.54
N ASN A 4 11.30 20.77 8.26
CA ASN A 4 11.91 21.81 7.45
C ASN A 4 11.49 21.57 5.99
N LYS A 5 10.46 22.30 5.57
CA LYS A 5 10.16 22.52 4.16
C LYS A 5 11.39 23.18 3.53
N CYS A 6 11.91 22.60 2.44
CA CYS A 6 12.77 23.34 1.53
C CYS A 6 12.02 24.58 1.04
N ASN A 7 12.36 25.74 1.61
CA ASN A 7 11.84 27.03 1.19
C ASN A 7 12.53 27.41 -0.13
N VAL A 8 11.86 27.17 -1.25
CA VAL A 8 12.16 27.87 -2.50
C VAL A 8 11.50 29.24 -2.41
N LYS A 9 12.27 30.29 -2.10
CA LYS A 9 11.82 31.68 -2.26
C LYS A 9 12.25 32.19 -3.64
N SER A 10 11.28 32.46 -4.50
CA SER A 10 11.41 33.24 -5.73
C SER A 10 10.99 34.69 -5.48
N TYR A 11 11.77 35.69 -5.93
CA TYR A 11 11.38 37.07 -6.33
C TYR A 11 12.67 37.71 -6.89
N GLY A 12 12.84 38.08 -8.17
CA GLY A 12 12.30 39.24 -8.92
C GLY A 12 13.22 40.46 -8.72
N GLY A 13 13.74 41.26 -9.67
CA GLY A 13 13.69 41.41 -11.13
C GLY A 13 14.58 42.62 -11.55
N HIS A 14 14.72 42.87 -12.88
CA HIS A 14 15.47 43.93 -13.62
C HIS A 14 16.94 43.60 -13.99
N LYS A 15 17.45 43.80 -15.22
CA LYS A 15 16.98 44.43 -16.48
C LYS A 15 17.63 43.68 -17.66
N ILE A 16 16.90 43.51 -18.76
CA ILE A 16 17.34 42.90 -20.02
C ILE A 16 17.56 44.03 -21.03
N GLU A 17 18.75 44.12 -21.60
CA GLU A 17 18.99 44.73 -22.91
C GLU A 17 19.34 43.65 -23.94
N SER A 18 18.86 43.90 -25.14
CA SER A 18 18.44 42.96 -26.17
C SER A 18 19.56 42.42 -27.06
N LEU A 19 19.44 41.15 -27.49
CA LEU A 19 19.79 40.69 -28.84
C LEU A 19 19.12 39.32 -29.13
N GLY A 20 18.37 39.24 -30.24
CA GLY A 20 18.12 37.99 -30.98
C GLY A 20 16.89 37.17 -30.60
N LYS A 21 15.81 37.32 -31.37
CA LYS A 21 14.52 36.61 -31.25
C LYS A 21 14.66 35.08 -31.43
N PHE A 22 14.52 34.31 -30.35
CA PHE A 22 13.91 32.98 -30.38
C PHE A 22 12.68 32.97 -29.48
N LYS A 23 11.52 32.67 -30.08
CA LYS A 23 10.19 32.64 -29.45
C LYS A 23 10.19 31.70 -28.23
N ILE A 24 10.10 32.29 -27.04
CA ILE A 24 9.68 31.59 -25.83
C ILE A 24 8.22 31.19 -26.01
N LYS A 25 7.92 29.89 -26.07
CA LYS A 25 6.59 29.38 -25.75
C LYS A 25 6.61 28.95 -24.28
N CYS A 26 5.85 29.67 -23.48
CA CYS A 26 5.73 29.58 -22.03
C CYS A 26 5.78 28.17 -21.42
N MET A 27 6.46 28.09 -20.26
CA MET A 27 6.15 27.22 -19.13
C MET A 27 4.67 26.83 -19.06
N LYS A 28 4.39 25.53 -19.15
CA LYS A 28 3.25 24.92 -18.44
C LYS A 28 3.82 24.12 -17.28
N LEU A 29 3.75 24.72 -16.10
CA LEU A 29 3.74 23.99 -14.83
C LEU A 29 2.69 22.87 -14.95
N LEU A 30 3.11 21.61 -14.89
CA LEU A 30 2.19 20.47 -14.78
C LEU A 30 1.63 20.45 -13.35
N TYR A 31 0.76 21.41 -13.03
CA TYR A 31 -0.22 21.18 -11.98
C TYR A 31 -1.15 20.07 -12.47
N PRO A 32 -1.46 19.05 -11.64
CA PRO A 32 -2.46 18.07 -12.01
C PRO A 32 -3.79 18.82 -12.20
N GLN A 33 -4.21 18.97 -13.45
CA GLN A 33 -5.53 19.49 -13.75
C GLN A 33 -6.53 18.42 -13.33
N ILE A 34 -7.19 18.66 -12.20
CA ILE A 34 -8.37 17.88 -11.80
C ILE A 34 -9.36 18.03 -12.95
N PRO A 35 -9.77 16.93 -13.61
CA PRO A 35 -10.75 17.00 -14.69
C PRO A 35 -11.99 17.78 -14.22
N ILE A 36 -12.52 18.70 -15.04
CA ILE A 36 -13.64 19.58 -14.67
C ILE A 36 -14.86 18.75 -14.23
N ASP A 37 -14.98 17.54 -14.76
CA ASP A 37 -15.97 16.52 -14.50
C ASP A 37 -15.65 15.61 -13.29
N ALA A 38 -14.52 15.77 -12.60
CA ALA A 38 -14.12 14.94 -11.47
C ALA A 38 -15.11 15.06 -10.29
N TYR A 39 -15.63 16.26 -10.03
CA TYR A 39 -16.65 16.47 -9.00
C TYR A 39 -17.97 15.77 -9.38
N VAL A 40 -18.35 15.83 -10.66
CA VAL A 40 -19.55 15.17 -11.19
C VAL A 40 -19.40 13.64 -11.16
N LYS A 41 -18.23 13.11 -11.55
CA LYS A 41 -17.90 11.68 -11.47
C LYS A 41 -17.87 11.20 -10.02
N MET A 42 -17.33 12.00 -9.09
CA MET A 42 -17.33 11.69 -7.66
C MET A 42 -18.76 11.65 -7.09
N LEU A 43 -19.61 12.64 -7.41
CA LEU A 43 -21.02 12.65 -7.00
C LEU A 43 -21.80 11.49 -7.62
N ALA A 44 -21.58 11.17 -8.89
CA ALA A 44 -22.17 10.02 -9.55
C ALA A 44 -21.75 8.71 -8.85
N GLN A 45 -20.47 8.55 -8.51
CA GLN A 45 -19.96 7.41 -7.77
C GLN A 45 -20.58 7.31 -6.37
N GLN A 46 -20.71 8.43 -5.65
CA GLN A 46 -21.37 8.48 -4.34
C GLN A 46 -22.86 8.11 -4.43
N ASN A 47 -23.56 8.56 -5.48
CA ASN A 47 -24.95 8.20 -5.72
C ASN A 47 -25.12 6.74 -6.12
N ILE A 48 -24.21 6.18 -6.92
CA ILE A 48 -24.18 4.74 -7.23
C ILE A 48 -23.95 3.93 -5.97
N GLN A 49 -23.00 4.35 -5.11
CA GLN A 49 -22.74 3.70 -3.83
C GLN A 49 -23.93 3.82 -2.87
N LYS A 50 -24.62 4.97 -2.82
CA LYS A 50 -25.85 5.16 -2.05
C LYS A 50 -26.98 4.27 -2.57
N CYS A 51 -27.17 4.20 -3.88
CA CYS A 51 -28.15 3.32 -4.51
C CYS A 51 -27.82 1.83 -4.32
N GLN A 52 -26.55 1.43 -4.31
CA GLN A 52 -26.11 0.07 -4.01
C GLN A 52 -26.29 -0.25 -2.51
N TYR A 53 -25.99 0.70 -1.63
CA TYR A 53 -26.27 0.60 -0.21
C TYR A 53 -27.78 0.44 0.02
N ASP A 54 -28.62 1.25 -0.65
CA ASP A 54 -30.07 1.20 -0.54
C ASP A 54 -30.69 -0.05 -1.23
N LYS A 55 -30.12 -0.55 -2.33
CA LYS A 55 -30.51 -1.83 -2.98
C LYS A 55 -30.20 -3.03 -2.07
N ASN A 56 -29.00 -3.08 -1.48
CA ASN A 56 -28.63 -4.13 -0.52
C ASN A 56 -29.44 -4.05 0.79
N VAL A 57 -30.11 -2.93 1.03
CA VAL A 57 -31.01 -2.70 2.15
C VAL A 57 -32.45 -3.11 1.81
N ARG A 58 -32.92 -2.88 0.57
CA ARG A 58 -34.23 -3.38 0.10
C ARG A 58 -34.31 -4.91 0.08
N ILE A 59 -33.19 -5.60 -0.16
CA ILE A 59 -33.13 -7.08 -0.14
C ILE A 59 -33.23 -7.65 1.30
N LYS A 60 -32.98 -6.84 2.33
CA LYS A 60 -33.36 -7.18 3.72
C LYS A 60 -34.71 -6.56 4.03
N GLU A 61 -35.76 -7.12 3.44
CA GLU A 61 -37.12 -6.76 3.80
C GLU A 61 -37.32 -6.80 5.32
N ASN A 62 -38.07 -5.80 5.79
CA ASN A 62 -38.29 -5.45 7.18
C ASN A 62 -38.90 -6.62 7.96
N LYS A 63 -38.05 -7.46 8.56
CA LYS A 63 -38.51 -8.63 9.30
C LYS A 63 -39.44 -8.35 10.48
N PHE A 64 -39.51 -7.15 11.04
CA PHE A 64 -40.32 -6.83 12.22
C PHE A 64 -41.33 -5.73 11.91
N ALA A 65 -42.58 -5.87 12.35
CA ALA A 65 -43.66 -4.90 12.25
C ALA A 65 -43.80 -4.05 13.52
N VAL A 66 -44.61 -2.99 13.44
CA VAL A 66 -45.03 -2.23 14.63
C VAL A 66 -46.03 -3.09 15.39
N ASN A 67 -45.91 -3.15 16.72
CA ASN A 67 -46.63 -4.00 17.67
C ASN A 67 -46.15 -5.46 17.79
N ASP A 68 -45.07 -5.86 17.12
CA ASP A 68 -44.50 -7.20 17.34
C ASP A 68 -43.96 -7.36 18.76
N SER A 69 -44.30 -8.50 19.38
CA SER A 69 -43.66 -8.99 20.61
C SER A 69 -42.28 -9.55 20.27
N ILE A 70 -41.24 -8.90 20.79
CA ILE A 70 -39.85 -9.23 20.51
C ILE A 70 -39.02 -9.34 21.78
N LEU A 71 -37.84 -9.95 21.66
CA LEU A 71 -36.77 -9.87 22.64
C LEU A 71 -35.80 -8.75 22.20
N TYR A 72 -35.45 -7.85 23.11
CA TYR A 72 -34.46 -6.80 22.87
C TYR A 72 -33.28 -6.87 23.86
N LEU A 73 -32.09 -6.52 23.39
CA LEU A 73 -30.88 -6.59 24.20
C LEU A 73 -30.73 -5.34 25.09
N LYS A 74 -30.60 -5.54 26.39
CA LYS A 74 -30.31 -4.51 27.39
C LYS A 74 -29.32 -5.09 28.41
N ASP A 75 -28.18 -4.42 28.59
CA ASP A 75 -27.14 -4.82 29.56
C ASP A 75 -26.73 -6.29 29.44
N ASN A 76 -26.58 -6.78 28.20
CA ASN A 76 -26.29 -8.17 27.82
C ASN A 76 -27.37 -9.22 28.17
N VAL A 77 -28.54 -8.79 28.63
CA VAL A 77 -29.71 -9.65 28.87
C VAL A 77 -30.77 -9.39 27.80
N TRP A 78 -31.42 -10.45 27.32
CA TRP A 78 -32.56 -10.33 26.41
C TRP A 78 -33.84 -10.15 27.22
N GLU A 79 -34.47 -8.99 27.10
CA GLU A 79 -35.73 -8.66 27.76
C GLU A 79 -36.88 -8.64 26.74
N LYS A 80 -38.10 -8.95 27.18
CA LYS A 80 -39.30 -8.83 26.33
C LYS A 80 -39.68 -7.36 26.15
N GLY A 81 -40.08 -6.99 24.94
CA GLY A 81 -40.57 -5.66 24.62
C GLY A 81 -41.40 -5.65 23.34
N THR A 82 -42.10 -4.54 23.11
CA THR A 82 -42.97 -4.35 21.94
C THR A 82 -42.49 -3.17 21.10
N ILE A 83 -42.47 -3.34 19.77
CA ILE A 83 -42.03 -2.26 18.86
C ILE A 83 -43.15 -1.23 18.71
N ILE A 84 -42.92 0.01 19.13
CA ILE A 84 -43.90 1.10 18.97
C ILE A 84 -43.71 1.84 17.64
N LYS A 85 -42.45 2.05 17.23
CA LYS A 85 -42.15 2.92 16.09
C LYS A 85 -40.89 2.48 15.37
N LYS A 86 -40.93 2.57 14.04
CA LYS A 86 -39.77 2.45 13.16
C LYS A 86 -39.22 3.85 12.85
N CYS A 87 -37.95 4.11 13.16
CA CYS A 87 -37.29 5.35 12.79
C CYS A 87 -36.71 5.23 11.37
N LYS A 88 -36.93 6.26 10.54
CA LYS A 88 -36.35 6.34 9.18
C LYS A 88 -34.82 6.31 9.22
N GLU A 89 -34.19 7.06 10.12
CA GLU A 89 -32.74 7.08 10.34
C GLU A 89 -32.38 7.43 11.81
N PRO A 90 -31.24 6.94 12.35
CA PRO A 90 -30.58 5.67 12.02
C PRO A 90 -31.55 4.50 12.29
N ARG A 91 -31.76 3.64 11.28
CA ARG A 91 -32.74 2.52 11.22
C ARG A 91 -32.85 1.72 12.54
N SER A 92 -33.70 2.24 13.43
CA SER A 92 -33.86 1.77 14.81
C SER A 92 -35.33 1.69 15.15
N PHE A 93 -35.66 0.79 16.05
CA PHE A 93 -36.98 0.62 16.63
C PHE A 93 -37.02 1.31 17.99
N ILE A 94 -38.14 1.95 18.27
CA ILE A 94 -38.51 2.36 19.62
C ILE A 94 -39.28 1.20 20.22
N ILE A 95 -38.76 0.66 21.32
CA ILE A 95 -39.26 -0.53 22.00
C ILE A 95 -39.83 -0.10 23.34
N LYS A 96 -41.06 -0.53 23.63
CA LYS A 96 -41.68 -0.40 24.94
C LYS A 96 -41.33 -1.60 25.79
N ASN A 97 -40.82 -1.37 26.99
CA ASN A 97 -40.84 -2.36 28.05
C ASN A 97 -41.45 -1.72 29.30
N LYS A 98 -42.63 -2.20 29.72
CA LYS A 98 -43.44 -1.60 30.80
C LYS A 98 -43.67 -0.11 30.54
N ASN A 99 -43.02 0.77 31.32
CA ASN A 99 -43.15 2.23 31.23
C ASN A 99 -41.95 2.92 30.55
N ASN A 100 -40.93 2.18 30.14
CA ASN A 100 -39.71 2.74 29.58
C ASN A 100 -39.60 2.52 28.06
N LEU A 101 -39.07 3.53 27.38
CA LEU A 101 -38.85 3.52 25.93
C LEU A 101 -37.37 3.34 25.64
N PHE A 102 -37.04 2.33 24.83
CA PHE A 102 -35.67 2.02 24.45
C PHE A 102 -35.49 2.10 22.94
N ARG A 103 -34.44 2.79 22.51
CA ARG A 103 -34.05 2.84 21.10
C ARG A 103 -33.06 1.71 20.80
N ARG A 104 -33.39 0.80 19.88
CA ARG A 104 -32.54 -0.34 19.50
C ARG A 104 -32.53 -0.55 17.99
N THR A 105 -31.40 -1.00 17.46
CA THR A 105 -31.28 -1.36 16.05
C THR A 105 -31.72 -2.80 15.82
N SER A 106 -31.97 -3.20 14.57
CA SER A 106 -32.38 -4.56 14.20
C SER A 106 -31.46 -5.68 14.70
N ARG A 107 -30.19 -5.39 15.01
CA ARG A 107 -29.24 -6.36 15.57
C ARG A 107 -29.51 -6.71 17.03
N HIS A 108 -30.23 -5.84 17.73
CA HIS A 108 -30.55 -5.95 19.15
C HIS A 108 -32.02 -6.34 19.37
N VAL A 109 -32.66 -6.94 18.35
CA VAL A 109 -34.06 -7.35 18.33
C VAL A 109 -34.18 -8.73 17.71
N ARG A 110 -34.93 -9.65 18.32
CA ARG A 110 -35.22 -11.01 17.82
C ARG A 110 -36.66 -11.40 18.12
N TYR A 111 -37.22 -12.32 17.33
CA TYR A 111 -38.52 -12.92 17.63
C TYR A 111 -38.45 -13.83 18.85
N ASP A 112 -39.51 -13.85 19.64
CA ASP A 112 -39.70 -14.78 20.77
C ASP A 112 -40.16 -16.14 20.21
N ASN A 113 -39.25 -16.84 19.50
CA ASN A 113 -39.54 -18.16 18.96
C ASN A 113 -39.14 -19.21 20.01
N GLY A 114 -40.13 -19.88 20.60
CA GLY A 114 -39.92 -21.05 21.44
C GLY A 114 -39.12 -22.14 20.71
N ASN A 115 -38.29 -22.85 21.48
CA ASN A 115 -37.36 -23.91 21.06
C ASN A 115 -37.85 -24.80 19.90
N MET A 116 -37.15 -24.76 18.75
CA MET A 116 -36.76 -25.91 17.89
C MET A 116 -36.24 -25.39 16.55
N GLU A 117 -34.92 -25.49 16.29
CA GLU A 117 -34.27 -25.63 14.96
C GLU A 117 -32.73 -25.47 15.03
N GLU A 118 -32.07 -26.15 15.98
CA GLU A 118 -30.61 -26.00 16.18
C GLU A 118 -29.75 -27.06 15.46
N SER A 119 -30.36 -28.07 14.84
CA SER A 119 -29.61 -29.26 14.37
C SER A 119 -29.28 -29.25 12.87
N LYS A 120 -30.01 -28.54 12.01
CA LYS A 120 -29.80 -28.57 10.54
C LYS A 120 -28.82 -27.51 10.01
N ASN A 121 -28.52 -26.47 10.79
CA ASN A 121 -27.65 -25.37 10.35
C ASN A 121 -26.14 -25.65 10.52
N ILE A 122 -25.75 -26.66 11.31
CA ILE A 122 -24.33 -26.89 11.67
C ILE A 122 -23.53 -27.51 10.51
N GLU A 123 -24.18 -28.29 9.65
CA GLU A 123 -23.50 -29.04 8.58
C GLU A 123 -23.25 -28.16 7.33
N CYS A 124 -24.23 -27.32 6.96
CA CYS A 124 -24.10 -26.35 5.86
C CYS A 124 -23.10 -25.21 6.18
N GLU A 125 -22.92 -24.87 7.46
CA GLU A 125 -21.94 -23.86 7.91
C GLU A 125 -20.49 -24.36 7.78
N ARG A 126 -20.24 -25.67 7.84
CA ARG A 126 -18.89 -26.26 7.77
C ARG A 126 -18.30 -26.23 6.36
N GLU A 127 -19.13 -26.39 5.32
CA GLU A 127 -18.66 -26.31 3.93
C GLU A 127 -18.39 -24.86 3.50
N ARG A 128 -19.24 -23.92 3.89
CA ARG A 128 -18.99 -22.48 3.66
C ARG A 128 -17.72 -21.96 4.33
N ARG A 129 -17.30 -22.54 5.46
CA ARG A 129 -16.04 -22.19 6.15
C ARG A 129 -14.79 -22.52 5.33
N LYS A 130 -14.83 -23.51 4.43
CA LYS A 130 -13.70 -23.88 3.57
C LYS A 130 -13.51 -22.87 2.42
N GLU A 131 -14.61 -22.39 1.80
CA GLU A 131 -14.54 -21.39 0.73
C GLU A 131 -14.22 -19.96 1.22
N ILE A 132 -14.74 -19.58 2.40
CA ILE A 132 -14.45 -18.27 3.01
C ILE A 132 -12.96 -18.18 3.40
N GLY A 133 -12.33 -19.29 3.77
CA GLY A 133 -10.90 -19.41 4.04
C GLY A 133 -9.99 -18.91 2.91
N ILE A 134 -10.44 -19.01 1.67
CA ILE A 134 -9.65 -18.64 0.47
C ILE A 134 -9.76 -17.13 0.20
N LYS A 135 -10.94 -16.52 0.43
CA LYS A 135 -11.14 -15.06 0.37
C LYS A 135 -10.52 -14.29 1.55
N ASN A 136 -10.13 -14.98 2.62
CA ASN A 136 -9.68 -14.40 3.91
C ASN A 136 -8.26 -13.79 3.91
N LYS A 137 -7.43 -13.96 2.88
CA LYS A 137 -6.00 -13.57 2.93
C LYS A 137 -5.70 -12.13 2.49
N GLU A 138 -6.50 -11.55 1.59
CA GLU A 138 -6.14 -10.30 0.91
C GLU A 138 -6.60 -9.02 1.62
N THR A 139 -7.63 -9.10 2.46
CA THR A 139 -8.39 -7.93 2.94
C THR A 139 -7.81 -7.28 4.19
N VAL A 140 -7.02 -8.01 5.00
CA VAL A 140 -6.56 -7.52 6.30
C VAL A 140 -5.36 -6.57 6.20
N ILE A 141 -4.42 -6.87 5.30
CA ILE A 141 -3.15 -6.16 5.18
C ILE A 141 -3.31 -4.89 4.32
N THR A 142 -4.20 -4.93 3.32
CA THR A 142 -4.38 -3.88 2.31
C THR A 142 -5.29 -2.73 2.77
N LEU A 143 -6.44 -3.04 3.39
CA LEU A 143 -7.47 -2.04 3.68
C LEU A 143 -7.14 -1.09 4.82
N GLY A 144 -6.24 -1.49 5.72
CA GLY A 144 -5.96 -0.68 6.90
C GLY A 144 -7.15 -0.62 7.88
N ASP A 145 -7.95 -1.69 7.98
CA ASP A 145 -9.04 -1.79 8.96
C ASP A 145 -8.53 -2.20 10.35
N SER A 146 -9.25 -1.80 11.41
CA SER A 146 -8.89 -2.20 12.77
C SER A 146 -9.17 -3.69 12.99
N PHE A 147 -8.35 -4.36 13.82
CA PHE A 147 -8.62 -5.75 14.22
C PHE A 147 -10.00 -5.95 14.84
N LYS A 148 -10.52 -4.90 15.48
CA LYS A 148 -11.87 -4.90 16.05
C LYS A 148 -12.93 -4.94 14.95
N THR A 149 -12.77 -4.12 13.92
CA THR A 149 -13.64 -4.12 12.74
C THR A 149 -13.61 -5.47 12.04
N ILE A 150 -12.42 -6.03 11.83
CA ILE A 150 -12.24 -7.31 11.14
C ILE A 150 -12.84 -8.46 11.96
N SER A 151 -12.50 -8.56 13.24
CA SER A 151 -13.09 -9.55 14.16
C SER A 151 -14.62 -9.50 14.15
N PHE A 152 -15.20 -8.30 14.14
CA PHE A 152 -16.65 -8.13 14.06
C PHE A 152 -17.24 -8.55 12.70
N SER A 153 -16.63 -8.11 11.59
CA SER A 153 -17.07 -8.43 10.23
C SER A 153 -17.05 -9.93 9.95
N TYR A 154 -16.03 -10.64 10.45
CA TYR A 154 -15.83 -12.07 10.21
C TYR A 154 -16.29 -12.95 11.38
N ARG A 155 -16.80 -12.37 12.48
CA ARG A 155 -17.25 -13.09 13.69
C ARG A 155 -16.19 -14.01 14.28
N LEU A 156 -14.94 -13.56 14.26
CA LEU A 156 -13.79 -14.28 14.80
C LEU A 156 -13.30 -13.61 16.08
N GLY A 157 -12.74 -14.37 17.02
CA GLY A 157 -12.05 -13.80 18.18
C GLY A 157 -10.86 -12.94 17.75
N HIS A 158 -10.56 -11.86 18.48
CA HIS A 158 -9.43 -10.96 18.17
C HIS A 158 -8.10 -11.70 18.06
N ALA A 159 -7.84 -12.65 18.97
CA ALA A 159 -6.63 -13.48 18.96
C ALA A 159 -6.53 -14.32 17.68
N THR A 160 -7.65 -14.87 17.20
CA THR A 160 -7.70 -15.65 15.96
C THR A 160 -7.37 -14.80 14.75
N VAL A 161 -7.95 -13.59 14.65
CA VAL A 161 -7.64 -12.66 13.54
C VAL A 161 -6.17 -12.27 13.55
N TYR A 162 -5.61 -11.94 14.72
CA TYR A 162 -4.20 -11.59 14.86
C TYR A 162 -3.30 -12.74 14.37
N LYS A 163 -3.58 -13.97 14.81
CA LYS A 163 -2.83 -15.16 14.40
C LYS A 163 -2.91 -15.39 12.89
N ILE A 164 -4.10 -15.25 12.28
CA ILE A 164 -4.28 -15.42 10.84
C ILE A 164 -3.42 -14.42 10.05
N VAL A 165 -3.40 -13.15 10.45
CA VAL A 165 -2.60 -12.12 9.76
C VAL A 165 -1.12 -12.46 9.80
N ILE A 166 -0.59 -12.78 10.98
CA ILE A 166 0.84 -13.09 11.11
C ILE A 166 1.22 -14.34 10.32
N VAL A 167 0.44 -15.42 10.43
CA VAL A 167 0.68 -16.65 9.66
C VAL A 167 0.61 -16.37 8.15
N THR A 168 -0.28 -15.48 7.72
CA THR A 168 -0.39 -15.08 6.31
C THR A 168 0.84 -14.29 5.86
N CYS A 169 1.26 -13.28 6.62
CA CYS A 169 2.48 -12.51 6.34
C CYS A 169 3.72 -13.41 6.28
N GLN A 170 3.86 -14.33 7.24
CA GLN A 170 4.96 -15.31 7.26
C GLN A 170 4.93 -16.22 6.03
N SER A 171 3.75 -16.68 5.62
CA SER A 171 3.59 -17.51 4.42
C SER A 171 3.94 -16.74 3.14
N ILE A 172 3.54 -15.47 3.04
CA ILE A 172 3.90 -14.58 1.93
C ILE A 172 5.41 -14.41 1.86
N VAL A 173 6.05 -14.08 2.98
CA VAL A 173 7.52 -13.92 3.02
C VAL A 173 8.20 -15.23 2.65
N LYS A 174 7.77 -16.35 3.21
CA LYS A 174 8.38 -17.67 2.94
C LYS A 174 8.28 -18.07 1.47
N ASN A 175 7.12 -17.88 0.84
CA ASN A 175 6.85 -18.44 -0.49
C ASN A 175 7.08 -17.45 -1.63
N LEU A 176 6.81 -16.15 -1.42
CA LEU A 176 6.88 -15.14 -2.49
C LEU A 176 8.17 -14.31 -2.43
N MET A 177 8.83 -14.15 -1.28
CA MET A 177 10.07 -13.38 -1.22
C MET A 177 11.17 -13.94 -2.14
N PRO A 178 11.41 -15.26 -2.22
CA PRO A 178 12.44 -15.81 -3.11
C PRO A 178 12.20 -15.51 -4.60
N GLU A 179 10.95 -15.30 -5.01
CA GLU A 179 10.60 -15.03 -6.41
C GLU A 179 10.54 -13.51 -6.72
N TYR A 180 10.02 -12.71 -5.80
CA TYR A 180 9.73 -11.28 -6.04
C TYR A 180 10.73 -10.31 -5.42
N MET A 181 11.61 -10.79 -4.52
CA MET A 181 12.78 -10.08 -4.01
C MET A 181 13.98 -11.05 -3.85
N PRO A 182 14.42 -11.74 -4.92
CA PRO A 182 15.61 -12.59 -4.86
C PRO A 182 16.87 -11.76 -4.64
N GLN A 183 17.92 -12.41 -4.14
CA GLN A 183 19.26 -11.83 -4.20
C GLN A 183 19.63 -11.57 -5.68
N PRO A 184 20.02 -10.34 -6.06
CA PRO A 184 20.32 -10.04 -7.46
C PRO A 184 21.58 -10.75 -7.95
N THR A 185 21.55 -11.23 -9.19
CA THR A 185 22.73 -11.71 -9.92
C THR A 185 23.50 -10.54 -10.52
N GLU A 186 24.72 -10.80 -11.01
CA GLU A 186 25.53 -9.79 -11.69
C GLU A 186 24.81 -9.19 -12.90
N GLU A 187 24.11 -10.02 -13.71
CA GLU A 187 23.32 -9.56 -14.84
C GLU A 187 22.17 -8.66 -14.40
N ARG A 188 21.50 -9.02 -13.29
CA ARG A 188 20.41 -8.22 -12.75
C ARG A 188 20.93 -6.85 -12.27
N TRP A 189 22.11 -6.78 -11.66
CA TRP A 189 22.73 -5.51 -11.30
C TRP A 189 23.03 -4.63 -12.50
N LYS A 190 23.57 -5.20 -13.59
CA LYS A 190 23.81 -4.48 -14.84
C LYS A 190 22.51 -3.94 -15.44
N GLN A 191 21.44 -4.74 -15.44
CA GLN A 191 20.11 -4.29 -15.87
C GLN A 191 19.60 -3.11 -15.05
N ILE A 192 19.67 -3.20 -13.71
CA ILE A 192 19.22 -2.12 -12.82
C ILE A 192 20.01 -0.83 -13.11
N SER A 193 21.32 -0.93 -13.28
CA SER A 193 22.17 0.21 -13.65
C SER A 193 21.77 0.84 -14.98
N ASN A 194 21.47 0.02 -16.00
CA ASN A 194 20.99 0.51 -17.28
C ASN A 194 19.64 1.23 -17.15
N ASP A 195 18.71 0.71 -16.34
CA ASP A 195 17.44 1.35 -16.08
C ASP A 195 17.63 2.72 -15.40
N PHE A 196 18.55 2.83 -14.44
CA PHE A 196 18.88 4.10 -13.80
C PHE A 196 19.51 5.10 -14.77
N TRP A 197 20.36 4.63 -15.67
CA TRP A 197 20.92 5.48 -16.71
C TRP A 197 19.83 6.01 -17.65
N ASN A 198 18.97 5.13 -18.13
CA ASN A 198 17.93 5.46 -19.12
C ASN A 198 16.83 6.37 -18.54
N VAL A 199 16.36 6.09 -17.33
CA VAL A 199 15.21 6.80 -16.73
C VAL A 199 15.64 8.01 -15.91
N TRP A 200 16.74 7.88 -15.15
CA TRP A 200 17.16 8.86 -14.15
C TRP A 200 18.45 9.60 -14.50
N ASN A 201 19.11 9.22 -15.60
CA ASN A 201 20.37 9.81 -16.08
C ASN A 201 21.52 9.72 -15.06
N PHE A 202 21.55 8.62 -14.29
CA PHE A 202 22.61 8.34 -13.34
C PHE A 202 23.31 7.02 -13.71
N PRO A 203 24.57 7.06 -14.17
CA PRO A 203 25.30 5.87 -14.60
C PRO A 203 25.77 5.02 -13.40
N ASN A 204 26.00 3.73 -13.63
CA ASN A 204 26.53 2.77 -12.66
C ASN A 204 25.76 2.72 -11.32
N CYS A 205 24.47 3.10 -11.31
CA CYS A 205 23.66 3.14 -10.10
C CYS A 205 22.96 1.80 -9.86
N LEU A 206 23.17 1.18 -8.71
CA LEU A 206 22.54 -0.10 -8.34
C LEU A 206 21.22 0.06 -7.58
N GLY A 207 20.93 1.26 -7.08
CA GLY A 207 19.72 1.52 -6.30
C GLY A 207 19.79 2.80 -5.51
N ALA A 208 18.61 3.27 -5.10
CA ALA A 208 18.49 4.33 -4.11
C ALA A 208 18.17 3.73 -2.73
N LEU A 209 18.93 4.13 -1.72
CA LEU A 209 18.84 3.66 -0.34
C LEU A 209 18.28 4.76 0.56
N ASP A 210 17.28 4.41 1.36
CA ASP A 210 16.69 5.35 2.33
C ASP A 210 15.98 4.61 3.48
N GLY A 211 15.86 5.28 4.62
CA GLY A 211 15.16 4.80 5.80
C GLY A 211 13.72 5.30 5.88
N LYS A 212 12.78 4.43 6.27
CA LYS A 212 11.39 4.80 6.59
C LYS A 212 11.05 4.44 8.03
N HIS A 213 10.70 5.45 8.82
CA HIS A 213 10.09 5.22 10.13
C HIS A 213 8.65 4.69 9.99
N VAL A 214 8.42 3.49 10.52
CA VAL A 214 7.10 2.89 10.69
C VAL A 214 6.69 3.06 12.15
N ILE A 215 5.55 3.73 12.35
CA ILE A 215 5.05 4.06 13.69
C ILE A 215 4.31 2.86 14.25
N ILE A 216 4.81 2.34 15.36
CA ILE A 216 4.21 1.21 16.09
C ILE A 216 3.73 1.71 17.47
N GLN A 217 2.74 1.03 18.04
CA GLN A 217 2.32 1.32 19.41
C GLN A 217 3.33 0.71 20.40
N ALA A 218 3.63 1.46 21.47
CA ALA A 218 4.61 1.13 22.50
C ALA A 218 4.58 -0.34 22.94
N PRO A 219 5.73 -0.97 23.25
CA PRO A 219 6.85 -0.39 24.01
C PRO A 219 7.97 0.29 23.20
N ALA A 220 8.23 -0.12 21.95
CA ALA A 220 9.11 0.62 21.03
C ALA A 220 8.26 1.64 20.25
N ASN A 221 8.71 2.89 20.08
CA ASN A 221 7.90 3.95 19.46
C ASN A 221 7.92 3.92 17.92
N SER A 222 8.88 3.24 17.32
CA SER A 222 9.03 3.11 15.86
C SER A 222 9.99 1.98 15.49
N VAL A 223 9.77 1.39 14.32
CA VAL A 223 10.70 0.50 13.60
C VAL A 223 11.17 1.23 12.36
N VAL A 224 12.45 1.15 12.03
CA VAL A 224 12.96 1.66 10.75
C VAL A 224 12.99 0.52 9.72
N LEU A 225 12.40 0.79 8.57
CA LEU A 225 12.56 0.02 7.33
C LEU A 225 13.66 0.69 6.51
N LEU A 226 14.82 0.06 6.40
CA LEU A 226 15.85 0.46 5.44
C LEU A 226 15.58 -0.27 4.13
N ALA A 227 15.50 0.45 3.01
CA ALA A 227 15.16 -0.16 1.72
C ALA A 227 16.07 0.32 0.60
N LEU A 228 16.51 -0.63 -0.22
CA LEU A 228 17.17 -0.42 -1.50
C LEU A 228 16.13 -0.61 -2.62
N VAL A 229 15.97 0.39 -3.48
CA VAL A 229 14.93 0.42 -4.51
C VAL A 229 15.54 0.64 -5.89
N ASP A 230 15.03 -0.10 -6.90
CA ASP A 230 15.45 0.03 -8.30
C ASP A 230 14.83 1.24 -9.00
N ALA A 231 15.28 1.55 -10.22
CA ALA A 231 14.79 2.66 -11.03
C ALA A 231 13.27 2.61 -11.30
N ASN A 232 12.71 1.41 -11.21
CA ASN A 232 11.32 1.09 -11.48
C ASN A 232 10.52 0.92 -10.18
N TYR A 233 10.92 1.53 -9.06
CA TYR A 233 10.18 1.50 -7.80
C TYR A 233 9.90 0.07 -7.26
N ASN A 234 10.74 -0.91 -7.56
CA ASN A 234 10.71 -2.23 -6.94
C ASN A 234 11.70 -2.27 -5.80
N PHE A 235 11.34 -2.95 -4.72
CA PHE A 235 12.27 -3.23 -3.63
C PHE A 235 13.27 -4.29 -4.09
N ILE A 236 14.57 -3.99 -4.00
CA ILE A 236 15.65 -4.94 -4.29
C ILE A 236 16.02 -5.68 -3.00
N ALA A 237 16.24 -4.91 -1.94
CA ALA A 237 16.60 -5.42 -0.62
C ALA A 237 15.97 -4.54 0.46
N VAL A 238 15.60 -5.16 1.58
CA VAL A 238 15.02 -4.47 2.72
C VAL A 238 15.60 -5.04 4.01
N ASP A 239 15.83 -4.17 4.99
CA ASP A 239 16.18 -4.54 6.36
C ASP A 239 15.21 -3.87 7.33
N VAL A 240 14.66 -4.65 8.25
CA VAL A 240 13.66 -4.21 9.22
C VAL A 240 14.11 -4.69 10.59
N GLY A 241 14.13 -3.78 11.56
CA GLY A 241 14.45 -4.16 12.95
C GLY A 241 15.28 -3.15 13.73
N ALA A 242 15.64 -2.01 13.16
CA ALA A 242 16.20 -0.92 13.95
C ALA A 242 15.10 -0.24 14.77
N TYR A 243 15.06 -0.57 16.06
CA TYR A 243 14.10 -0.02 17.01
C TYR A 243 14.60 1.29 17.62
N GLY A 244 13.74 2.31 17.68
CA GLY A 244 14.07 3.60 18.30
C GLY A 244 14.60 4.67 17.33
N LYS A 245 15.58 5.47 17.79
CA LYS A 245 16.12 6.66 17.10
C LYS A 245 17.58 6.46 16.69
N ASN A 246 17.86 5.46 15.88
CA ASN A 246 19.17 5.30 15.25
C ASN A 246 19.20 6.07 13.92
N SER A 247 20.36 6.64 13.57
CA SER A 247 20.55 7.26 12.25
C SER A 247 20.59 6.21 11.16
N ASP A 248 20.18 6.56 9.94
CA ASP A 248 20.15 5.62 8.81
C ASP A 248 21.53 5.01 8.50
N GLY A 249 22.60 5.80 8.66
CA GLY A 249 23.98 5.30 8.55
C GLY A 249 24.36 4.26 9.59
N GLY A 250 23.92 4.42 10.86
CA GLY A 250 24.14 3.43 11.90
C GLY A 250 23.33 2.15 11.68
N ILE A 251 22.10 2.30 11.15
CA ILE A 251 21.24 1.18 10.78
C ILE A 251 21.88 0.37 9.66
N LEU A 252 22.39 1.04 8.61
CA LEU A 252 23.08 0.37 7.51
C LEU A 252 24.28 -0.44 8.02
N ALA A 253 25.13 0.11 8.89
CA ALA A 253 26.32 -0.58 9.39
C ALA A 253 25.99 -1.90 10.13
N HIS A 254 24.85 -1.96 10.82
CA HIS A 254 24.42 -3.17 11.54
C HIS A 254 23.53 -4.10 10.71
N SER A 255 22.95 -3.59 9.61
CA SER A 255 22.07 -4.32 8.69
C SER A 255 22.79 -5.46 7.97
N ASN A 256 22.04 -6.49 7.58
CA ASN A 256 22.58 -7.57 6.75
C ASN A 256 23.01 -7.05 5.37
N LEU A 257 22.26 -6.09 4.81
CA LEU A 257 22.61 -5.44 3.55
C LEU A 257 23.97 -4.73 3.64
N GLY A 258 24.20 -3.93 4.68
CA GLY A 258 25.46 -3.22 4.88
C GLY A 258 26.64 -4.15 5.10
N LYS A 259 26.47 -5.23 5.88
CA LYS A 259 27.49 -6.26 6.06
C LYS A 259 27.84 -6.96 4.75
N SER A 260 26.84 -7.30 3.93
CA SER A 260 27.05 -7.92 2.63
C SER A 260 27.71 -6.99 1.62
N LEU A 261 27.44 -5.67 1.69
CA LEU A 261 28.13 -4.66 0.89
C LEU A 261 29.61 -4.53 1.28
N GLU A 262 29.92 -4.44 2.57
CA GLU A 262 31.31 -4.36 3.06
C GLU A 262 32.10 -5.63 2.76
N ASN A 263 31.47 -6.81 2.86
CA ASN A 263 32.11 -8.09 2.59
C ASN A 263 32.16 -8.45 1.10
N GLY A 264 31.57 -7.64 0.21
CA GLY A 264 31.53 -7.91 -1.23
C GLY A 264 30.70 -9.14 -1.64
N SER A 265 29.77 -9.60 -0.80
CA SER A 265 29.05 -10.87 -0.99
C SER A 265 27.78 -10.76 -1.85
N LEU A 266 27.60 -9.65 -2.57
CA LEU A 266 26.39 -9.34 -3.35
C LEU A 266 26.55 -9.55 -4.86
N ASN A 267 27.66 -10.14 -5.31
CA ASN A 267 27.96 -10.36 -6.73
C ASN A 267 27.84 -9.07 -7.57
N ILE A 268 28.32 -7.96 -7.01
CA ILE A 268 28.31 -6.66 -7.70
C ILE A 268 29.33 -6.74 -8.85
N PRO A 269 28.96 -6.29 -10.07
CA PRO A 269 29.89 -6.28 -11.20
C PRO A 269 31.15 -5.45 -10.91
N SER A 270 32.25 -5.78 -11.57
CA SER A 270 33.44 -4.94 -11.58
C SER A 270 33.18 -3.58 -12.20
N ASP A 271 34.10 -2.64 -11.95
CA ASP A 271 34.03 -1.27 -12.46
C ASP A 271 33.72 -1.21 -13.97
N ALA A 272 32.90 -0.23 -14.34
CA ALA A 272 32.47 -0.01 -15.71
C ALA A 272 32.80 1.41 -16.18
N ILE A 273 33.10 1.53 -17.47
CA ILE A 273 33.39 2.81 -18.11
C ILE A 273 32.14 3.68 -18.09
N LEU A 274 32.28 4.91 -17.60
CA LEU A 274 31.17 5.86 -17.57
C LEU A 274 30.80 6.31 -18.99
N PRO A 275 29.50 6.51 -19.28
CA PRO A 275 29.03 6.92 -20.61
C PRO A 275 29.74 8.18 -21.11
N ASN A 276 30.20 8.14 -22.36
CA ASN A 276 30.92 9.23 -23.04
C ASN A 276 32.25 9.64 -22.39
N THR A 277 32.90 8.73 -21.66
CA THR A 277 34.23 8.96 -21.08
C THR A 277 35.11 7.71 -21.22
N ASN A 278 36.40 7.85 -20.94
CA ASN A 278 37.32 6.71 -20.78
C ASN A 278 37.57 6.39 -19.30
N ASN A 279 36.78 6.98 -18.39
CA ASN A 279 36.97 6.83 -16.96
C ASN A 279 36.19 5.61 -16.47
N SER A 280 36.91 4.63 -15.93
CA SER A 280 36.30 3.50 -15.22
C SER A 280 35.84 3.96 -13.83
N ALA A 281 34.64 3.57 -13.44
CA ALA A 281 34.08 3.87 -12.12
C ALA A 281 33.32 2.67 -11.55
N PRO A 282 33.32 2.50 -10.21
CA PRO A 282 32.58 1.41 -9.57
C PRO A 282 31.07 1.59 -9.72
N TYR A 283 30.36 0.49 -9.52
CA TYR A 283 28.92 0.52 -9.31
C TYR A 283 28.58 0.99 -7.89
N VAL A 284 27.59 1.87 -7.77
CA VAL A 284 27.29 2.59 -6.52
C VAL A 284 25.80 2.58 -6.18
N ILE A 285 25.52 2.61 -4.88
CA ILE A 285 24.21 2.88 -4.30
C ILE A 285 24.15 4.38 -3.94
N LEU A 286 22.97 4.98 -4.00
CA LEU A 286 22.76 6.40 -3.68
C LEU A 286 22.04 6.57 -2.34
N GLY A 287 22.71 7.22 -1.38
CA GLY A 287 22.18 7.59 -0.07
C GLY A 287 22.06 9.12 0.10
N ASP A 288 21.37 9.55 1.17
CA ASP A 288 21.37 10.95 1.59
C ASP A 288 22.64 11.32 2.37
N GLU A 289 22.66 12.54 2.89
CA GLU A 289 23.75 13.08 3.70
C GLU A 289 23.92 12.33 5.05
N ALA A 290 22.89 11.62 5.54
CA ALA A 290 22.96 10.86 6.78
C ALA A 290 23.76 9.56 6.64
N PHE A 291 23.99 9.08 5.42
CA PHE A 291 24.85 7.94 5.16
C PHE A 291 26.33 8.33 5.02
N PRO A 292 27.26 7.44 5.37
CA PRO A 292 28.68 7.63 5.11
C PRO A 292 28.98 7.54 3.61
N LEU A 293 30.00 8.27 3.16
CA LEU A 293 30.57 8.07 1.82
C LEU A 293 31.44 6.80 1.83
N LYS A 294 31.19 5.88 0.90
CA LYS A 294 31.94 4.62 0.73
C LYS A 294 32.22 4.37 -0.76
N THR A 295 33.08 3.41 -1.06
CA THR A 295 33.37 2.99 -2.45
C THR A 295 32.13 2.52 -3.21
N TYR A 296 31.15 1.96 -2.49
CA TYR A 296 29.88 1.45 -3.01
C TYR A 296 28.67 2.35 -2.67
N LEU A 297 28.85 3.45 -1.92
CA LEU A 297 27.75 4.31 -1.46
C LEU A 297 28.09 5.78 -1.64
N MET A 298 27.37 6.43 -2.55
CA MET A 298 27.51 7.85 -2.87
C MET A 298 26.45 8.68 -2.17
N ARG A 299 26.81 9.93 -1.81
CA ARG A 299 25.94 10.90 -1.15
C ARG A 299 26.15 12.30 -1.77
N PRO A 300 25.19 13.22 -1.64
CA PRO A 300 25.33 14.55 -2.21
C PRO A 300 26.50 15.33 -1.58
N TYR A 301 27.10 16.23 -2.35
CA TYR A 301 28.02 17.23 -1.80
C TYR A 301 27.30 18.13 -0.79
N PRO A 302 27.94 18.46 0.35
CA PRO A 302 27.38 19.39 1.33
C PRO A 302 27.05 20.75 0.73
N GLY A 303 26.00 21.41 1.22
CA GLY A 303 25.52 22.69 0.69
C GLY A 303 26.59 23.80 0.65
N LYS A 304 27.54 23.77 1.58
CA LYS A 304 28.67 24.71 1.66
C LYS A 304 29.72 24.53 0.54
N GLN A 305 29.62 23.48 -0.28
CA GLN A 305 30.58 23.13 -1.33
C GLN A 305 29.99 23.28 -2.75
N LEU A 306 28.84 23.95 -2.88
CA LEU A 306 28.05 24.06 -4.12
C LEU A 306 28.40 25.25 -5.02
N ASP A 307 29.58 25.85 -4.83
CA ASP A 307 30.01 27.00 -5.64
C ASP A 307 30.31 26.58 -7.09
N ASP A 308 30.68 25.32 -7.31
CA ASP A 308 30.92 24.74 -8.64
C ASP A 308 29.62 24.22 -9.30
N LEU A 309 29.43 24.58 -10.57
CA LEU A 309 28.29 24.14 -11.38
C LEU A 309 28.25 22.62 -11.53
N SER A 310 29.42 21.96 -11.66
CA SER A 310 29.47 20.51 -11.86
C SER A 310 28.96 19.76 -10.63
N ARG A 311 29.34 20.21 -9.42
CA ARG A 311 28.81 19.70 -8.15
C ARG A 311 27.31 19.92 -8.01
N ARG A 312 26.80 21.07 -8.46
CA ARG A 312 25.34 21.35 -8.46
C ARG A 312 24.59 20.41 -9.41
N ILE A 313 25.13 20.15 -10.60
CA ILE A 313 24.55 19.20 -11.56
C ILE A 313 24.56 17.78 -10.99
N TYR A 314 25.67 17.38 -10.38
CA TYR A 314 25.79 16.08 -9.70
C TYR A 314 24.73 15.93 -8.60
N ASN A 315 24.65 16.89 -7.67
CA ASN A 315 23.66 16.85 -6.59
C ASN A 315 22.23 16.82 -7.13
N TYR A 316 21.94 17.59 -8.18
CA TYR A 316 20.64 17.56 -8.83
C TYR A 316 20.29 16.15 -9.34
N ARG A 317 21.21 15.49 -10.06
CA ARG A 317 21.01 14.13 -10.58
C ARG A 317 20.87 13.11 -9.45
N LEU A 318 21.77 13.14 -8.45
CA LEU A 318 21.71 12.24 -7.30
C LEU A 318 20.39 12.39 -6.55
N CYS A 319 20.00 13.63 -6.20
CA CYS A 319 18.75 13.88 -5.49
C CYS A 319 17.54 13.46 -6.33
N ARG A 320 17.55 13.70 -7.65
CA ARG A 320 16.47 13.25 -8.55
C ARG A 320 16.34 11.72 -8.54
N THR A 321 17.44 10.99 -8.66
CA THR A 321 17.44 9.52 -8.62
C THR A 321 16.97 8.99 -7.26
N ARG A 322 17.43 9.62 -6.17
CA ARG A 322 17.00 9.26 -4.81
C ARG A 322 15.51 9.40 -4.55
N ARG A 323 14.81 10.32 -5.24
CA ARG A 323 13.35 10.45 -5.09
C ARG A 323 12.60 9.16 -5.41
N VAL A 324 13.23 8.21 -6.12
CA VAL A 324 12.64 6.90 -6.41
C VAL A 324 12.30 6.13 -5.14
N VAL A 325 13.21 6.04 -4.15
CA VAL A 325 12.94 5.30 -2.90
C VAL A 325 11.90 6.02 -2.03
N GLU A 326 11.96 7.35 -1.95
CA GLU A 326 10.95 8.16 -1.23
C GLU A 326 9.55 7.99 -1.84
N ASN A 327 9.44 8.04 -3.17
CA ASN A 327 8.21 7.79 -3.88
C ASN A 327 7.74 6.34 -3.72
N CYS A 328 8.66 5.37 -3.72
CA CYS A 328 8.34 3.97 -3.47
C CYS A 328 7.70 3.78 -2.10
N PHE A 329 8.24 4.41 -1.07
CA PHE A 329 7.63 4.44 0.27
C PHE A 329 6.25 5.12 0.29
N GLY A 330 6.06 6.19 -0.49
CA GLY A 330 4.76 6.82 -0.67
C GLY A 330 3.74 5.88 -1.32
N ILE A 331 4.14 5.18 -2.39
CA ILE A 331 3.30 4.18 -3.07
C ILE A 331 2.96 3.05 -2.12
N LEU A 332 3.94 2.54 -1.36
CA LEU A 332 3.75 1.50 -0.35
C LEU A 332 2.72 1.93 0.69
N ALA A 333 2.85 3.14 1.26
CA ALA A 333 1.95 3.66 2.28
C ALA A 333 0.52 3.93 1.74
N GLN A 334 0.40 4.35 0.48
CA GLN A 334 -0.89 4.56 -0.15
C GLN A 334 -1.58 3.23 -0.50
N LYS A 335 -0.81 2.23 -0.95
CA LYS A 335 -1.30 0.89 -1.31
C LYS A 335 -1.69 0.09 -0.07
N PHE A 336 -0.86 0.14 0.97
CA PHE A 336 -1.09 -0.53 2.25
C PHE A 336 -1.38 0.51 3.31
N ARG A 337 -2.66 0.77 3.56
CA ARG A 337 -3.10 1.81 4.49
C ARG A 337 -2.66 1.59 5.94
N ILE A 338 -2.07 0.44 6.26
CA ILE A 338 -1.47 0.15 7.55
C ILE A 338 -0.37 1.14 7.95
N TYR A 339 0.38 1.70 6.99
CA TYR A 339 1.43 2.68 7.27
C TYR A 339 0.92 4.08 7.61
N ASN A 340 -0.37 4.37 7.39
CA ASN A 340 -0.97 5.68 7.69
C ASN A 340 -1.51 5.78 9.13
N ARG A 341 -1.29 4.75 9.93
CA ARG A 341 -1.80 4.61 11.30
C ARG A 341 -0.77 3.93 12.18
N ARG A 342 -0.94 4.04 13.49
CA ARG A 342 -0.10 3.32 14.44
C ARG A 342 -0.37 1.83 14.34
N ILE A 343 0.66 1.04 14.13
CA ILE A 343 0.54 -0.41 14.03
C ILE A 343 0.44 -1.01 15.44
N HIS A 344 -0.60 -1.80 15.68
CA HIS A 344 -0.90 -2.42 16.98
C HIS A 344 -0.39 -3.87 17.02
N PHE A 345 0.92 -4.04 16.90
CA PHE A 345 1.59 -5.34 16.92
C PHE A 345 2.85 -5.26 17.77
N LYS A 346 3.28 -6.41 18.30
CA LYS A 346 4.62 -6.51 18.88
C LYS A 346 5.69 -6.30 17.79
N PRO A 347 6.83 -5.68 18.11
CA PRO A 347 7.93 -5.42 17.19
C PRO A 347 8.25 -6.57 16.22
N GLU A 348 8.42 -7.78 16.75
CA GLU A 348 8.83 -8.96 15.97
C GLU A 348 7.79 -9.37 14.92
N ASN A 349 6.52 -9.08 15.20
CA ASN A 349 5.42 -9.36 14.27
C ASN A 349 5.26 -8.24 13.22
N VAL A 350 5.66 -7.01 13.55
CA VAL A 350 5.64 -5.89 12.62
C VAL A 350 6.63 -6.13 11.48
N ASP A 351 7.77 -6.73 11.78
CA ASP A 351 8.81 -7.03 10.79
C ASP A 351 8.25 -7.88 9.65
N TYR A 352 7.54 -8.98 9.97
CA TYR A 352 6.88 -9.82 8.96
C TYR A 352 5.81 -9.08 8.15
N ILE A 353 5.06 -8.16 8.77
CA ILE A 353 4.06 -7.37 8.06
C ILE A 353 4.73 -6.42 7.07
N ILE A 354 5.82 -5.76 7.48
CA ILE A 354 6.57 -4.85 6.62
C ILE A 354 7.19 -5.61 5.44
N LEU A 355 7.86 -6.73 5.72
CA LEU A 355 8.46 -7.58 4.68
C LEU A 355 7.40 -8.08 3.70
N ALA A 356 6.28 -8.61 4.19
CA ALA A 356 5.19 -9.09 3.34
C ALA A 356 4.64 -7.98 2.44
N ASN A 357 4.52 -6.75 2.92
CA ASN A 357 4.06 -5.61 2.10
C ASN A 357 5.06 -5.25 0.99
N CYS A 358 6.36 -5.29 1.27
CA CYS A 358 7.40 -5.06 0.25
C CYS A 358 7.36 -6.15 -0.83
N VAL A 359 7.24 -7.42 -0.44
CA VAL A 359 7.06 -8.56 -1.38
C VAL A 359 5.80 -8.37 -2.22
N LEU A 360 4.66 -8.12 -1.57
CA LEU A 360 3.37 -7.92 -2.25
C LEU A 360 3.39 -6.70 -3.17
N HIS A 361 4.12 -5.64 -2.82
CA HIS A 361 4.27 -4.48 -3.68
C HIS A 361 4.91 -4.85 -5.01
N ASN A 362 6.03 -5.59 -4.98
CA ASN A 362 6.73 -6.08 -6.16
C ASN A 362 5.86 -7.07 -6.95
N PHE A 363 5.21 -8.02 -6.26
CA PHE A 363 4.24 -8.95 -6.84
C PHE A 363 3.18 -8.20 -7.65
N ILE A 364 2.40 -7.34 -7.00
CA ILE A 364 1.31 -6.59 -7.64
C ILE A 364 1.81 -5.79 -8.84
N LYS A 365 3.04 -5.25 -8.76
CA LYS A 365 3.63 -4.48 -9.85
C LYS A 365 3.98 -5.34 -11.06
N LYS A 366 4.59 -6.51 -10.85
CA LYS A 366 4.89 -7.49 -11.92
C LYS A 366 3.60 -7.92 -12.64
N TYR A 367 2.55 -8.28 -11.89
CA TYR A 367 1.28 -8.71 -12.50
C TYR A 367 0.57 -7.60 -13.28
N ARG A 368 0.60 -6.35 -12.81
CA ARG A 368 0.00 -5.23 -13.54
C ARG A 368 0.68 -4.98 -14.89
N ASN A 369 1.99 -5.10 -14.94
CA ASN A 369 2.74 -4.97 -16.18
C ASN A 369 2.37 -6.10 -17.15
N CYS A 370 2.35 -7.36 -16.68
CA CYS A 370 1.92 -8.49 -17.50
C CYS A 370 0.49 -8.34 -18.03
N THR A 371 -0.46 -7.87 -17.21
CA THR A 371 -1.83 -7.65 -17.70
C THR A 371 -1.88 -6.58 -18.77
N ASN A 372 -1.14 -5.48 -18.61
CA ASN A 372 -1.13 -4.39 -19.60
C ASN A 372 -0.52 -4.87 -20.93
N GLU A 373 0.56 -5.64 -20.89
CA GLU A 373 1.19 -6.24 -22.09
C GLU A 373 0.22 -7.19 -22.83
N ILE A 374 -0.57 -7.98 -22.11
CA ILE A 374 -1.59 -8.87 -22.72
C ILE A 374 -2.73 -8.06 -23.36
N PHE A 375 -3.14 -6.94 -22.75
CA PHE A 375 -4.18 -6.06 -23.33
C PHE A 375 -3.66 -5.27 -24.53
N GLU A 376 -2.36 -4.95 -24.59
CA GLU A 376 -1.76 -4.29 -25.76
C GLU A 376 -1.61 -5.27 -26.94
N ASN A 377 -1.26 -6.53 -26.68
CA ASN A 377 -1.09 -7.56 -27.71
C ASN A 377 -2.40 -8.14 -28.26
N THR A 378 -3.54 -7.95 -27.59
CA THR A 378 -4.86 -8.44 -28.07
C THR A 378 -5.61 -7.42 -28.92
N ASN A 379 -5.06 -6.21 -29.12
CA ASN A 379 -5.67 -5.15 -29.94
C ASN A 379 -5.15 -5.10 -31.39
N GLU A 380 -4.40 -6.09 -31.85
CA GLU A 380 -4.09 -6.26 -33.28
C GLU A 380 -5.27 -6.92 -34.02
N SER A 381 -6.04 -6.07 -34.70
CA SER A 381 -7.02 -6.30 -35.78
C SER A 381 -7.68 -7.69 -35.87
N VAL A 382 -8.93 -7.79 -35.38
CA VAL A 382 -9.89 -8.79 -35.88
C VAL A 382 -10.90 -8.08 -36.81
N PRO A 383 -11.17 -8.59 -38.02
CA PRO A 383 -12.07 -7.93 -38.97
C PRO A 383 -13.51 -7.87 -38.44
N ASN A 384 -14.13 -6.71 -38.60
CA ASN A 384 -15.54 -6.47 -38.30
C ASN A 384 -16.45 -7.40 -39.10
N THR A 385 -16.94 -8.48 -38.48
CA THR A 385 -18.12 -9.20 -39.00
C THR A 385 -18.98 -9.76 -37.86
N THR A 386 -20.20 -9.22 -37.77
CA THR A 386 -21.42 -9.76 -37.14
C THR A 386 -21.34 -10.22 -35.67
N LEU A 387 -21.59 -9.25 -34.79
CA LEU A 387 -21.63 -9.33 -33.33
C LEU A 387 -22.96 -9.88 -32.77
N ASN A 388 -23.59 -10.88 -33.42
CA ASN A 388 -24.99 -11.23 -33.09
C ASN A 388 -25.33 -12.68 -32.74
N ASN A 389 -24.41 -13.65 -32.68
CA ASN A 389 -24.81 -15.02 -32.30
C ASN A 389 -23.69 -15.87 -31.67
N ILE A 390 -23.15 -15.48 -30.51
CA ILE A 390 -22.39 -16.40 -29.66
C ILE A 390 -22.94 -16.32 -28.23
N PRO A 391 -23.41 -17.45 -27.63
CA PRO A 391 -24.02 -17.43 -26.32
C PRO A 391 -23.00 -17.07 -25.24
N ILE A 392 -23.37 -16.12 -24.37
CA ILE A 392 -22.61 -15.76 -23.17
C ILE A 392 -22.67 -16.94 -22.21
N ILE A 393 -21.69 -17.83 -22.32
CA ILE A 393 -21.52 -18.99 -21.47
C ILE A 393 -20.25 -18.77 -20.63
N TYR A 394 -20.48 -18.66 -19.32
CA TYR A 394 -19.55 -18.59 -18.19
C TYR A 394 -18.87 -17.25 -17.85
N LYS A 395 -19.60 -16.48 -17.02
CA LYS A 395 -19.05 -15.49 -16.10
C LYS A 395 -19.24 -16.05 -14.68
N TYR A 396 -18.25 -16.75 -14.11
CA TYR A 396 -17.88 -16.75 -12.69
C TYR A 396 -16.83 -17.82 -12.34
N HIS A 397 -15.92 -17.40 -11.45
CA HIS A 397 -15.28 -18.15 -10.35
C HIS A 397 -14.00 -18.98 -10.55
N SER A 398 -12.98 -18.50 -9.81
CA SER A 398 -12.10 -19.30 -8.92
C SER A 398 -11.02 -20.17 -9.56
N VAL A 399 -10.02 -20.50 -8.72
CA VAL A 399 -8.84 -21.35 -8.98
C VAL A 399 -7.75 -20.51 -9.67
N ILE A 400 -6.56 -20.34 -9.08
CA ILE A 400 -5.50 -21.35 -9.07
C ILE A 400 -4.52 -21.06 -7.91
N PHE A 401 -4.48 -22.05 -6.99
CA PHE A 401 -3.53 -22.53 -5.97
C PHE A 401 -2.74 -21.59 -5.04
#